data_AF-A0AA43FGJ6-F1
#
_entry.id   AF-A0AA43FGJ6-F1
#
_cell.length_a   1.000
_cell.length_b   1.000
_cell.length_c   1.000
_cell.angle_alpha   90.00
_cell.angle_beta   90.00
_cell.angle_gamma   90.00
#
_symmetry.space_group_name_H-M   'P 1'
#
loop_
_entity.id
_entity.type
_entity.pdbx_description
1 polymer ?
#
loop_
_entity_poly.entity_id
_entity_poly.type
_entity_poly.pdbx_seq_one_letter_code
_entity_poly.pdbx_strand_id
1 'polypeptide(L)'
;FAATNLVDFWRSWHITLGDWLRANVFNPFIRLVGGNSAGARGMFSASLVTMVVCGLWHHFTYSFFVWGIMHGGGLAFNQAWSGWGRPMLGVDILENRLYKMSCWLITHAYVTLAWSFFFPAINGDISVSLAYMAKLLYIL
;
A
#
# COMPACT_ATOMS: atom_id res chain seq x y z
N PHE A 1 -6.96 -10.70 -7.96
CA PHE A 1 -5.83 -9.95 -7.35
C PHE A 1 -4.50 -10.54 -7.81
N ALA A 2 -3.92 -10.06 -8.92
CA ALA A 2 -2.65 -10.58 -9.45
C ALA A 2 -1.44 -9.65 -9.23
N ALA A 3 -1.60 -8.61 -8.38
CA ALA A 3 -0.55 -7.63 -8.13
C ALA A 3 0.64 -8.27 -7.40
N THR A 4 1.84 -8.10 -7.95
CA THR A 4 3.10 -8.61 -7.37
C THR A 4 3.79 -7.58 -6.47
N ASN A 5 3.26 -6.36 -6.41
CA ASN A 5 3.75 -5.30 -5.53
C ASN A 5 2.60 -4.33 -5.15
N LEU A 6 2.85 -3.51 -4.13
CA LEU A 6 1.84 -2.57 -3.62
C LEU A 6 1.46 -1.46 -4.60
N VAL A 7 2.40 -1.02 -5.45
CA VAL A 7 2.11 0.01 -6.46
C VAL A 7 1.09 -0.52 -7.48
N ASP A 8 1.30 -1.74 -7.97
CA ASP A 8 0.39 -2.39 -8.93
C ASP A 8 -0.98 -2.69 -8.32
N PHE A 9 -1.02 -3.03 -7.02
CA PHE A 9 -2.26 -3.15 -6.29
C PHE A 9 -3.05 -1.84 -6.32
N TRP A 10 -2.43 -0.72 -5.93
CA TRP A 10 -3.07 0.60 -5.87
C TRP A 10 -3.38 1.22 -7.24
N ARG A 11 -2.68 0.78 -8.30
CA ARG A 11 -3.02 1.15 -9.69
C ARG A 11 -4.25 0.42 -10.21
N SER A 12 -4.53 -0.77 -9.69
CA SER A 12 -5.65 -1.60 -10.13
C SER A 12 -6.87 -1.46 -9.23
N TRP A 13 -6.65 -1.06 -7.97
CA TRP A 13 -7.70 -0.87 -6.97
C TRP A 13 -8.21 0.58 -6.97
N HIS A 14 -9.53 0.75 -7.04
CA HIS A 14 -10.24 2.03 -7.04
C HIS A 14 -9.55 3.15 -7.87
N ILE A 15 -9.33 2.85 -9.16
CA ILE A 15 -8.51 3.63 -10.11
C ILE A 15 -8.81 5.14 -10.02
N THR A 16 -10.09 5.53 -10.05
CA THR A 16 -10.52 6.93 -10.01
C THR A 16 -10.11 7.67 -8.73
N LEU A 17 -10.18 7.01 -7.59
CA LEU A 17 -9.75 7.57 -6.29
C LEU A 17 -8.24 7.68 -6.25
N GLY A 18 -7.54 6.63 -6.73
CA GLY A 18 -6.09 6.65 -6.84
C GLY A 18 -5.57 7.78 -7.72
N ASP A 19 -6.24 8.04 -8.86
CA ASP A 19 -5.93 9.17 -9.74
C ASP A 19 -6.18 10.52 -9.05
N TRP A 20 -7.31 10.67 -8.37
CA TRP A 20 -7.63 11.89 -7.64
C TRP A 20 -6.61 12.19 -6.53
N LEU A 21 -6.25 11.19 -5.72
CA LEU A 21 -5.26 11.32 -4.65
C LEU A 21 -3.88 11.67 -5.21
N ARG A 22 -3.47 11.05 -6.32
CA ARG A 22 -2.21 11.38 -6.98
C ARG A 22 -2.19 12.83 -7.47
N ALA A 23 -3.27 13.26 -8.13
CA ALA A 23 -3.35 14.59 -8.70
C ALA A 23 -3.47 15.70 -7.64
N ASN A 24 -4.24 15.47 -6.58
CA ASN A 24 -4.63 16.52 -5.62
C ASN A 24 -3.87 16.47 -4.29
N VAL A 25 -3.27 15.34 -3.91
CA VAL A 25 -2.56 15.20 -2.63
C VAL A 25 -1.09 14.91 -2.86
N PHE A 26 -0.77 13.81 -3.53
CA PHE A 26 0.61 13.36 -3.68
C PHE A 26 1.47 14.36 -4.48
N ASN A 27 1.03 14.73 -5.69
CA ASN A 27 1.80 15.60 -6.58
C ASN A 27 1.98 17.02 -6.00
N PRO A 28 0.96 17.67 -5.43
CA PRO A 28 1.15 18.94 -4.75
C PRO A 28 2.09 18.81 -3.56
N PHE A 29 1.91 17.79 -2.72
CA PHE A 29 2.74 17.58 -1.54
C PHE A 29 4.21 17.37 -1.90
N ILE A 30 4.54 16.45 -2.82
CA ILE A 30 5.94 16.20 -3.18
C ILE A 30 6.60 17.45 -3.76
N ARG A 31 5.84 18.29 -4.52
CA ARG A 31 6.34 19.59 -5.01
C ARG A 31 6.68 20.55 -3.87
N LEU A 32 5.89 20.57 -2.80
CA LEU A 32 6.16 21.38 -1.61
C LEU A 32 7.42 20.94 -0.87
N VAL A 33 7.71 19.63 -0.81
CA VAL A 33 8.86 19.07 -0.08
C VAL A 33 10.15 19.04 -0.92
N GLY A 34 10.15 19.67 -2.10
CA GLY A 34 11.35 19.80 -2.95
C GLY A 34 11.30 19.05 -4.29
N GLY A 35 10.13 18.49 -4.66
CA GLY A 35 9.89 17.87 -5.96
C GLY A 35 10.88 16.75 -6.29
N ASN A 36 11.53 16.83 -7.46
CA ASN A 36 12.51 15.84 -7.92
C ASN A 36 13.75 15.73 -7.00
N SER A 37 13.98 16.70 -6.12
CA SER A 37 15.10 16.72 -5.17
C SER A 37 14.71 16.25 -3.77
N ALA A 38 13.44 15.91 -3.52
CA ALA A 38 12.95 15.55 -2.17
C ALA A 38 13.53 14.21 -1.63
N GLY A 39 14.12 13.40 -2.51
CA GLY A 39 14.78 12.14 -2.16
C GLY A 39 13.86 11.12 -1.48
N ALA A 40 14.45 10.09 -0.86
CA ALA A 40 13.69 8.99 -0.25
C ALA A 40 12.76 9.44 0.89
N ARG A 41 13.20 10.42 1.71
CA ARG A 41 12.38 10.97 2.81
C ARG A 41 11.17 11.76 2.31
N GLY A 42 11.33 12.53 1.24
CA GLY A 42 10.22 13.22 0.58
C GLY A 42 9.20 12.25 0.00
N MET A 43 9.66 11.21 -0.70
CA MET A 43 8.78 10.18 -1.25
C MET A 43 8.04 9.39 -0.16
N PHE A 44 8.72 9.09 0.95
CA PHE A 44 8.11 8.45 2.11
C PHE A 44 7.00 9.30 2.70
N SER A 45 7.30 10.56 3.04
CA SER A 45 6.33 11.48 3.61
C SER A 45 5.14 11.74 2.68
N ALA A 46 5.38 11.91 1.38
CA ALA A 46 4.31 12.09 0.38
C ALA A 46 3.38 10.88 0.30
N SER A 47 3.95 9.67 0.28
CA SER A 47 3.17 8.43 0.26
C SER A 47 2.36 8.26 1.54
N LEU A 48 2.96 8.56 2.69
CA LEU A 48 2.31 8.46 4.00
C LEU A 48 1.14 9.44 4.12
N VAL A 49 1.37 10.72 3.82
CA VAL A 49 0.33 11.76 3.88
C VAL A 49 -0.81 11.43 2.93
N THR A 50 -0.51 11.02 1.70
CA THR A 50 -1.53 10.67 0.71
C THR A 50 -2.42 9.53 1.20
N MET A 51 -1.84 8.48 1.78
CA MET A 51 -2.61 7.32 2.24
C MET A 51 -3.33 7.55 3.55
N VAL A 52 -2.79 8.37 4.45
CA VAL A 52 -3.51 8.82 5.64
C VAL A 52 -4.74 9.65 5.24
N VAL A 53 -4.58 10.59 4.30
CA VAL A 53 -5.72 11.35 3.75
C VAL A 53 -6.73 10.42 3.09
N CYS A 54 -6.29 9.42 2.34
CA CYS A 54 -7.18 8.39 1.77
C CYS A 54 -7.97 7.64 2.84
N GLY A 55 -7.33 7.21 3.93
CA GLY A 55 -7.99 6.51 5.02
C GLY A 55 -9.03 7.40 5.70
N LEU A 56 -8.63 8.63 6.06
CA LEU A 56 -9.51 9.60 6.72
C LEU A 56 -10.66 10.07 5.84
N TRP A 57 -10.52 10.02 4.50
CA TRP A 57 -11.61 10.30 3.56
C TRP A 57 -12.77 9.31 3.70
N HIS A 58 -12.53 8.07 4.16
CA HIS A 58 -13.60 7.12 4.40
C HIS A 58 -14.33 7.43 5.71
N HIS A 59 -13.63 7.38 6.86
CA HIS A 59 -14.19 7.81 8.14
C HIS A 59 -13.07 8.32 9.07
N PHE A 60 -13.40 9.30 9.92
CA PHE A 60 -12.48 9.86 10.90
C PHE A 60 -12.36 8.97 12.15
N THR A 61 -11.74 7.80 12.00
CA THR A 61 -11.48 6.86 13.11
C THR A 61 -10.01 6.44 13.15
N TYR A 62 -9.56 5.97 14.32
CA TYR A 62 -8.19 5.49 14.51
C TYR A 62 -7.85 4.32 13.56
N SER A 63 -8.80 3.44 13.28
CA SER A 63 -8.56 2.28 12.39
C SER A 63 -8.24 2.70 10.96
N PHE A 64 -8.94 3.72 10.43
CA PHE A 64 -8.63 4.28 9.11
C PHE A 64 -7.31 5.05 9.05
N PHE A 65 -6.92 5.67 10.17
CA PHE A 65 -5.61 6.30 10.30
C PHE A 65 -4.48 5.26 10.25
N VAL A 66 -4.60 4.17 11.01
CA VAL A 66 -3.64 3.05 10.99
C VAL A 66 -3.60 2.39 9.62
N TRP A 67 -4.76 2.16 8.99
CA TRP A 67 -4.85 1.65 7.62
C TRP A 67 -4.07 2.53 6.63
N GLY A 68 -4.25 3.85 6.73
CA GLY A 68 -3.52 4.83 5.91
C GLY A 68 -2.01 4.80 6.15
N ILE A 69 -1.57 4.69 7.41
CA ILE A 69 -0.14 4.53 7.75
C ILE A 69 0.42 3.25 7.15
N MET A 70 -0.30 2.12 7.27
CA MET A 70 0.15 0.85 6.72
C MET A 70 0.30 0.94 5.20
N HIS A 71 -0.70 1.43 4.46
CA HIS A 71 -0.56 1.53 3.01
C HIS A 71 0.49 2.55 2.57
N GLY A 72 0.59 3.69 3.27
CA GLY A 72 1.59 4.71 2.99
C GLY A 72 3.02 4.21 3.22
N GLY A 73 3.27 3.58 4.38
CA GLY A 73 4.56 2.98 4.72
C GLY A 73 4.93 1.84 3.77
N GLY A 74 3.97 0.98 3.44
CA GLY A 74 4.17 -0.11 2.48
C GLY A 74 4.53 0.39 1.08
N LEU A 75 3.87 1.44 0.59
CA LEU A 75 4.20 2.04 -0.70
C LEU A 75 5.58 2.69 -0.70
N ALA A 76 5.94 3.37 0.38
CA ALA A 76 7.25 3.98 0.51
C ALA A 76 8.36 2.91 0.56
N PHE A 77 8.14 1.83 1.31
CA PHE A 77 9.03 0.67 1.31
C PHE A 77 9.16 0.05 -0.08
N ASN A 78 8.04 -0.12 -0.80
CA ASN A 78 8.06 -0.68 -2.14
C ASN A 78 8.84 0.19 -3.14
N GLN A 79 8.72 1.51 -3.03
CA GLN A 79 9.50 2.47 -3.82
C GLN A 79 11.01 2.39 -3.49
N ALA A 80 11.36 2.33 -2.20
CA ALA A 80 12.75 2.17 -1.77
C ALA A 80 13.33 0.83 -2.26
N TRP A 81 12.56 -0.26 -2.18
CA TRP A 81 12.94 -1.56 -2.73
C TRP A 81 13.14 -1.49 -4.24
N SER A 82 12.25 -0.83 -4.98
CA SER A 82 12.37 -0.68 -6.43
C SER A 82 13.61 0.14 -6.84
N GLY A 83 13.99 1.15 -6.05
CA GLY A 83 15.14 2.01 -6.33
C GLY A 83 16.49 1.39 -5.94
N TRP A 84 16.57 0.64 -4.84
CA TRP A 84 17.84 0.16 -4.29
C TRP A 84 17.96 -1.36 -4.28
N GLY A 85 16.94 -2.08 -3.77
CA GLY A 85 17.03 -3.53 -3.59
C GLY A 85 16.83 -4.33 -4.88
N ARG A 86 15.84 -3.95 -5.70
CA ARG A 86 15.50 -4.63 -6.95
C ARG A 86 16.64 -4.59 -7.98
N PRO A 87 17.36 -3.47 -8.18
CA PRO A 87 18.50 -3.42 -9.10
C PRO A 87 19.71 -4.26 -8.64
N MET A 88 19.80 -4.61 -7.35
CA MET A 88 20.87 -5.49 -6.84
C MET A 88 20.62 -6.97 -7.20
N LEU A 89 19.42 -7.32 -7.66
CA LEU A 89 19.08 -8.67 -8.09
C LEU A 89 19.38 -8.85 -9.59
N GLY A 90 19.99 -9.97 -9.95
CA GLY A 90 20.18 -10.36 -11.36
C GLY A 90 18.85 -10.62 -12.06
N VAL A 91 18.81 -10.43 -13.39
CA VAL A 91 17.61 -10.63 -14.21
C VAL A 91 17.03 -12.03 -14.05
N ASP A 92 17.88 -13.05 -13.93
CA ASP A 92 17.47 -14.46 -13.73
C ASP A 92 16.63 -14.64 -12.45
N ILE A 93 16.97 -13.93 -11.38
CA ILE A 93 16.22 -13.96 -10.10
C ILE A 93 14.89 -13.23 -10.28
N LEU A 94 14.91 -12.06 -10.91
CA LEU A 94 13.72 -11.24 -11.13
C LEU A 94 12.69 -11.94 -12.03
N GLU A 95 13.16 -12.75 -12.98
CA GLU A 95 12.29 -13.50 -13.89
C GLU A 95 11.80 -14.83 -13.31
N ASN A 96 12.48 -15.35 -12.28
CA ASN A 96 12.14 -16.59 -11.61
C ASN A 96 10.68 -16.62 -11.13
N ARG A 97 9.97 -17.69 -11.48
CA ARG A 97 8.57 -17.91 -11.08
C ARG A 97 8.40 -17.90 -9.57
N LEU A 98 9.33 -18.50 -8.82
CA LEU A 98 9.28 -18.54 -7.36
C LEU A 98 9.38 -17.13 -6.78
N TYR A 99 10.30 -16.31 -7.29
CA TYR A 99 10.43 -14.91 -6.87
C TYR A 99 9.12 -14.14 -7.10
N LYS A 100 8.53 -14.24 -8.30
CA LYS A 100 7.26 -13.58 -8.63
C LYS A 100 6.10 -14.07 -7.74
N MET A 101 6.03 -15.38 -7.48
CA MET A 101 5.04 -15.96 -6.57
C MET A 101 5.23 -15.47 -5.13
N SER A 102 6.47 -15.39 -4.64
CA SER A 102 6.78 -14.82 -3.32
C SER A 102 6.38 -13.36 -3.23
N CYS A 103 6.69 -12.53 -4.24
CA CYS A 103 6.28 -11.13 -4.27
C CYS A 103 4.75 -10.97 -4.26
N TRP A 104 4.04 -11.80 -5.04
CA TRP A 104 2.58 -11.85 -5.02
C TRP A 104 2.03 -12.24 -3.64
N LEU A 105 2.54 -13.32 -3.04
CA LEU A 105 2.13 -13.78 -1.70
C LEU A 105 2.36 -12.71 -0.63
N ILE A 106 3.55 -12.10 -0.61
CA ILE A 106 3.91 -11.05 0.35
C ILE A 106 2.97 -9.85 0.18
N THR A 107 2.76 -9.40 -1.06
CA THR A 107 1.86 -8.28 -1.36
C THR A 107 0.44 -8.59 -0.92
N HIS A 108 -0.05 -9.79 -1.21
CA HIS A 108 -1.39 -10.21 -0.87
C HIS A 108 -1.57 -10.30 0.66
N ALA A 109 -0.65 -10.97 1.37
CA ALA A 109 -0.68 -11.07 2.82
C ALA A 109 -0.64 -9.69 3.48
N TYR A 110 0.19 -8.77 2.98
CA TYR A 110 0.28 -7.41 3.47
C TYR A 110 -1.03 -6.64 3.30
N VAL A 111 -1.61 -6.70 2.10
CA VAL A 111 -2.88 -6.03 1.79
C VAL A 111 -3.99 -6.60 2.68
N THR A 112 -4.12 -7.92 2.77
CA THR A 112 -5.13 -8.59 3.61
C THR A 112 -4.98 -8.19 5.09
N LEU A 113 -3.75 -8.12 5.61
CA LEU A 113 -3.49 -7.64 6.95
C LEU A 113 -3.91 -6.17 7.12
N ALA A 114 -3.57 -5.29 6.18
CA ALA A 114 -3.96 -3.89 6.24
C ALA A 114 -5.49 -3.74 6.23
N TRP A 115 -6.20 -4.46 5.36
CA TRP A 115 -7.66 -4.45 5.31
C TRP A 115 -8.33 -4.88 6.62
N SER A 116 -7.65 -5.64 7.49
CA SER A 116 -8.19 -5.98 8.81
C SER A 116 -8.45 -4.75 9.70
N PHE A 117 -7.84 -3.60 9.39
CA PHE A 117 -8.10 -2.31 10.04
C PHE A 117 -9.18 -1.47 9.34
N PHE A 118 -9.57 -1.82 8.12
CA PHE A 118 -10.60 -1.11 7.36
C PHE A 118 -12.02 -1.52 7.79
N PHE A 119 -12.25 -2.81 7.97
CA PHE A 119 -13.59 -3.36 8.27
C PHE A 119 -14.11 -3.19 9.71
N PRO A 120 -13.27 -3.14 10.77
CA PRO A 120 -13.77 -2.98 12.14
C PRO A 120 -14.50 -1.65 12.37
N ALA A 121 -14.11 -0.60 11.65
CA ALA A 121 -14.73 0.72 11.75
C ALA A 121 -16.16 0.78 11.18
N ILE A 122 -16.57 -0.21 10.40
CA ILE A 122 -17.91 -0.29 9.79
C ILE A 122 -18.81 -1.26 10.58
N ASN A 123 -18.26 -2.32 11.20
CA ASN A 123 -19.03 -3.43 11.79
C ASN A 123 -18.81 -3.70 13.30
N GLY A 124 -17.96 -2.93 14.00
CA GLY A 124 -17.98 -2.85 15.47
C GLY A 124 -16.96 -3.70 16.25
N ASP A 125 -16.18 -4.60 15.63
CA ASP A 125 -15.10 -5.32 16.32
C ASP A 125 -14.00 -5.84 15.36
N ILE A 126 -12.73 -5.74 15.78
CA ILE A 126 -11.57 -6.24 15.04
C ILE A 126 -11.51 -7.76 15.01
N SER A 127 -12.07 -8.42 16.04
CA SER A 127 -12.15 -9.88 16.14
C SER A 127 -12.94 -10.49 14.96
N VAL A 128 -14.03 -9.84 14.55
CA VAL A 128 -14.88 -10.24 13.42
C VAL A 128 -14.13 -10.09 12.10
N SER A 129 -13.41 -8.98 11.91
CA SER A 129 -12.61 -8.77 10.70
C SER A 129 -11.48 -9.80 10.57
N LEU A 130 -10.81 -10.14 11.67
CA LEU A 130 -9.77 -11.17 11.67
C LEU A 130 -10.33 -12.55 11.33
N ALA A 131 -11.55 -12.87 11.81
CA ALA A 131 -12.25 -14.11 11.46
C ALA A 131 -12.62 -14.19 9.97
N TYR A 132 -13.07 -13.08 9.36
CA TYR A 132 -13.33 -13.03 7.92
C TYR A 132 -12.04 -13.16 7.09
N MET A 133 -10.95 -12.51 7.51
CA MET A 133 -9.66 -12.60 6.83
C MET A 133 -9.05 -14.01 6.92
N ALA A 134 -9.17 -14.68 8.07
CA ALA A 134 -8.75 -16.06 8.21
C ALA A 134 -9.52 -16.98 7.25
N LYS A 135 -10.83 -16.77 7.06
CA LYS A 135 -11.63 -17.53 6.09
C LYS A 135 -11.23 -17.24 4.63
N LEU A 136 -10.87 -16.01 4.29
CA LEU A 136 -10.41 -15.66 2.93
C LEU A 136 -9.06 -16.28 2.59
N LEU A 137 -8.15 -16.37 3.56
CA LEU A 137 -6.86 -17.06 3.40
C LEU A 137 -7.01 -18.58 3.25
N TYR A 138 -8.10 -19.17 3.75
CA TYR A 138 -8.42 -20.60 3.62
C TYR A 138 -8.99 -20.99 2.24
N ILE A 139 -9.41 -20.02 1.42
CA ILE A 139 -10.01 -20.25 0.09
C ILE A 139 -8.97 -20.05 -1.04
N LEU A 140 -7.74 -19.66 -0.69
CA LEU A 140 -6.57 -19.56 -1.59
C LEU A 140 -5.69 -20.81 -1.48
#